data_AF-A0A1Y0HS66-F1
#
_entry.id   AF-A0A1Y0HS66-F1
#
_cell.length_a   1.000
_cell.length_b   1.000
_cell.length_c   1.000
_cell.angle_alpha   90.00
_cell.angle_beta   90.00
_cell.angle_gamma   90.00
#
_symmetry.space_group_name_H-M   'P 1'
#
loop_
_entity.id
_entity.type
_entity.pdbx_description
1 polymer ?
#
loop_
_entity_poly.entity_id
_entity_poly.type
_entity_poly.pdbx_seq_one_letter_code
_entity_poly.pdbx_strand_id
1 'polypeptide(L)'
;MTEPPVEPDVVGWVDVDTVLEEEWTSSLTEDELRENLEVAYEQCIDFGPLLANGRRWTTAHTGPTPARFAKAQKLQARALARSTYTGSNNETGLDGMTVTVFPMDWTVKNLLRPRRAMRYPR
;
A
#
# COMPACT_ATOMS: atom_id res chain seq x y z
N MET A 1 18.69 -32.47 -9.39
CA MET A 1 17.97 -32.09 -8.15
C MET A 1 17.31 -30.77 -8.46
N THR A 2 16.00 -30.76 -8.63
CA THR A 2 15.25 -29.53 -8.88
C THR A 2 14.99 -28.90 -7.51
N GLU A 3 15.58 -27.74 -7.27
CA GLU A 3 15.30 -26.94 -6.08
C GLU A 3 13.80 -26.63 -6.06
N PRO A 4 13.10 -26.82 -4.93
CA PRO A 4 11.68 -26.47 -4.85
C PRO A 4 11.52 -24.97 -5.13
N PRO A 5 10.46 -24.55 -5.83
CA PRO A 5 10.22 -23.13 -6.06
C PRO A 5 10.05 -22.43 -4.71
N VAL A 6 10.83 -21.38 -4.48
CA VAL A 6 10.66 -20.50 -3.32
C VAL A 6 9.26 -19.91 -3.42
N GLU A 7 8.41 -20.18 -2.43
CA GLU A 7 7.10 -19.54 -2.35
C GLU A 7 7.31 -18.05 -2.07
N PRO A 8 6.73 -17.13 -2.85
CA PRO A 8 6.94 -15.71 -2.65
C PRO A 8 6.37 -15.27 -1.30
N ASP A 9 7.13 -14.51 -0.51
CA ASP A 9 6.61 -13.89 0.71
C ASP A 9 5.71 -12.70 0.32
N VAL A 10 4.39 -12.84 0.51
CA VAL A 10 3.41 -11.86 0.02
C VAL A 10 2.62 -11.24 1.17
N VAL A 11 2.63 -9.91 1.23
CA VAL A 11 1.75 -9.12 2.10
C VAL A 11 0.70 -8.42 1.25
N GLY A 12 -0.56 -8.84 1.39
CA GLY A 12 -1.67 -8.29 0.63
C GLY A 12 -1.53 -8.55 -0.88
N TRP A 13 -1.14 -7.54 -1.65
CA TRP A 13 -0.88 -7.66 -3.09
C TRP A 13 0.59 -7.52 -3.48
N VAL A 14 1.49 -7.43 -2.50
CA VAL A 14 2.90 -7.09 -2.70
C VAL A 14 3.78 -8.22 -2.24
N ASP A 15 4.72 -8.62 -3.10
CA ASP A 15 5.83 -9.51 -2.80
C ASP A 15 6.91 -8.74 -2.02
N VAL A 16 7.23 -9.20 -0.80
CA VAL A 16 8.15 -8.57 0.14
C VAL A 16 9.59 -8.67 -0.36
N ASP A 17 9.99 -9.81 -0.92
CA ASP A 17 11.34 -10.05 -1.43
C ASP A 17 11.66 -9.09 -2.57
N THR A 18 10.73 -8.94 -3.52
CA THR A 18 10.83 -7.96 -4.62
C THR A 18 11.06 -6.54 -4.10
N VAL A 19 10.44 -6.23 -2.97
CA VAL A 19 10.44 -4.90 -2.39
C VAL A 19 11.74 -4.61 -1.62
N LEU A 20 12.31 -5.62 -0.97
CA LEU A 20 13.65 -5.55 -0.37
C LEU A 20 14.72 -5.35 -1.46
N GLU A 21 14.62 -6.06 -2.59
CA GLU A 21 15.54 -5.92 -3.73
C GLU A 21 15.48 -4.53 -4.40
N GLU A 22 14.32 -3.88 -4.42
CA GLU A 22 14.13 -2.54 -5.03
C GLU A 22 14.82 -1.40 -4.23
N GLU A 23 15.47 -1.68 -3.09
CA GLU A 23 16.17 -0.73 -2.18
C GLU A 23 15.37 0.52 -1.80
N TRP A 24 14.05 0.48 -1.95
CA TRP A 24 13.18 1.64 -1.84
C TRP A 24 13.02 2.19 -0.40
N THR A 25 13.54 1.45 0.59
CA THR A 25 13.49 1.74 2.03
C THR A 25 14.70 1.20 2.77
N SER A 26 15.92 1.45 2.27
CA SER A 26 17.19 0.99 2.85
C SER A 26 17.41 1.31 4.35
N SER A 27 16.53 2.10 4.97
CA SER A 27 16.53 2.42 6.40
C SER A 27 15.57 1.61 7.26
N LEU A 28 14.66 0.80 6.71
CA LEU A 28 13.74 -0.04 7.48
C LEU A 28 14.28 -1.45 7.64
N THR A 29 13.99 -2.05 8.79
CA THR A 29 14.08 -3.51 8.98
C THR A 29 12.99 -4.23 8.17
N GLU A 30 13.17 -5.53 7.96
CA GLU A 30 12.17 -6.37 7.27
C GLU A 30 10.83 -6.37 8.00
N ASP A 31 10.84 -6.44 9.34
CA ASP A 31 9.62 -6.42 10.15
C ASP A 31 8.87 -5.09 10.03
N GLU A 32 9.57 -3.96 10.10
CA GLU A 32 8.96 -2.64 9.90
C GLU A 32 8.41 -2.47 8.47
N LEU A 33 9.08 -3.04 7.47
CA LEU A 33 8.58 -3.07 6.11
C LEU A 33 7.28 -3.88 6.03
N ARG A 34 7.24 -5.07 6.63
CA ARG A 34 6.06 -5.94 6.68
C ARG A 34 4.89 -5.23 7.34
N GLU A 35 5.10 -4.63 8.51
CA GLU A 35 4.07 -3.85 9.23
C GLU A 35 3.53 -2.68 8.38
N ASN A 36 4.42 -1.91 7.72
CA ASN A 36 3.98 -0.82 6.84
C ASN A 36 3.18 -1.33 5.64
N LEU A 37 3.55 -2.48 5.07
CA LEU A 37 2.84 -3.10 3.95
C LEU A 37 1.47 -3.63 4.36
N GLU A 38 1.33 -4.18 5.57
CA GLU A 38 0.06 -4.64 6.15
C GLU A 38 -0.90 -3.47 6.36
N VAL A 39 -0.46 -2.43 7.08
CA VAL A 39 -1.29 -1.24 7.32
C VAL A 39 -1.66 -0.54 6.00
N ALA A 40 -0.73 -0.46 5.05
CA ALA A 40 -1.01 0.08 3.73
C ALA A 40 -2.07 -0.72 2.98
N TYR A 41 -2.03 -2.05 3.08
CA TYR A 41 -3.03 -2.93 2.47
C TYR A 41 -4.42 -2.68 3.06
N GLU A 42 -4.55 -2.68 4.39
CA GLU A 42 -5.81 -2.40 5.08
C GLU A 42 -6.41 -1.06 4.65
N GLN A 43 -5.61 0.00 4.65
CA GLN A 43 -6.06 1.32 4.20
C GLN A 43 -6.50 1.32 2.74
N CYS A 44 -5.81 0.58 1.87
CA CYS A 44 -6.21 0.45 0.46
C CYS A 44 -7.55 -0.31 0.32
N ILE A 45 -7.78 -1.35 1.12
CA ILE A 45 -9.04 -2.11 1.16
C ILE A 45 -10.19 -1.24 1.66
N ASP A 46 -9.98 -0.53 2.76
CA ASP A 46 -10.98 0.37 3.35
C ASP A 46 -11.37 1.50 2.41
N PHE A 47 -10.39 2.05 1.69
CA PHE A 47 -10.66 3.03 0.64
C PHE A 47 -11.59 2.45 -0.44
N GLY A 48 -11.59 1.13 -0.65
CA GLY A 48 -12.50 0.40 -1.52
C GLY A 48 -12.04 0.42 -2.97
N PRO A 49 -11.01 -0.37 -3.33
CA PRO A 49 -10.43 -0.37 -4.66
C PRO A 49 -11.47 -0.75 -5.72
N LEU A 50 -11.40 -0.16 -6.90
CA LEU A 50 -12.29 -0.48 -8.01
C LEU A 50 -11.55 -1.28 -9.07
N LEU A 51 -12.18 -2.35 -9.54
CA LEU A 51 -11.81 -3.07 -10.75
C LEU A 51 -12.06 -2.21 -12.00
N ALA A 52 -11.53 -2.65 -13.15
CA ALA A 52 -11.65 -1.88 -14.40
C ALA A 52 -13.11 -1.68 -14.85
N ASN A 53 -14.00 -2.61 -14.50
CA ASN A 53 -15.44 -2.56 -14.76
C ASN A 53 -16.23 -1.79 -13.67
N GLY A 54 -15.55 -1.01 -12.83
CA GLY A 54 -16.21 -0.19 -11.80
C GLY A 54 -16.71 -0.98 -10.58
N ARG A 55 -16.60 -2.31 -10.55
CA ARG A 55 -16.95 -3.13 -9.37
C ARG A 55 -15.92 -2.91 -8.27
N ARG A 56 -16.37 -2.86 -7.01
CA ARG A 56 -15.47 -2.87 -5.86
C ARG A 56 -14.74 -4.21 -5.78
N TRP A 57 -13.43 -4.15 -5.57
CA TRP A 57 -12.64 -5.34 -5.26
C TRP A 57 -12.94 -5.80 -3.83
N THR A 58 -12.96 -7.12 -3.65
CA THR A 58 -13.16 -7.77 -2.35
C THR A 58 -12.26 -9.00 -2.29
N THR A 59 -11.99 -9.50 -1.10
CA THR A 59 -11.23 -10.76 -0.91
C THR A 59 -11.88 -11.97 -1.60
N ALA A 60 -13.19 -11.93 -1.86
CA ALA A 60 -13.90 -12.96 -2.65
C ALA A 60 -13.69 -12.85 -4.18
N HIS A 61 -12.87 -11.92 -4.67
CA HIS A 61 -12.60 -11.78 -6.10
C HIS A 61 -11.76 -12.93 -6.63
N THR A 62 -12.25 -13.63 -7.65
CA THR A 62 -11.61 -14.82 -8.24
C THR A 62 -10.78 -14.54 -9.49
N GLY A 63 -10.65 -13.28 -9.90
CA GLY A 63 -9.87 -12.86 -11.06
C GLY A 63 -8.48 -12.35 -10.69
N PRO A 64 -7.63 -12.05 -11.69
CA PRO A 64 -6.30 -11.49 -11.44
C PRO A 64 -6.42 -10.13 -10.76
N THR A 65 -5.69 -9.96 -9.66
CA THR A 65 -5.55 -8.67 -8.98
C THR A 65 -4.81 -7.70 -9.91
N PRO A 66 -5.35 -6.49 -10.15
CA PRO A 66 -4.67 -5.53 -10.99
C PRO A 66 -3.33 -5.07 -10.41
N ALA A 67 -2.27 -5.03 -11.22
CA ALA A 67 -0.93 -4.60 -10.81
C ALA A 67 -0.88 -3.18 -10.19
N ARG A 68 -1.83 -2.32 -10.54
CA ARG A 68 -1.95 -0.98 -9.93
C ARG A 68 -2.27 -1.01 -8.43
N PHE A 69 -2.87 -2.08 -7.92
CA PHE A 69 -3.17 -2.25 -6.50
C PHE A 69 -1.89 -2.50 -5.70
N ALA A 70 -1.04 -3.41 -6.17
CA ALA A 70 0.30 -3.61 -5.63
C ALA A 70 1.10 -2.30 -5.62
N LYS A 71 1.10 -1.55 -6.73
CA LYS A 71 1.76 -0.23 -6.79
C LYS A 71 1.18 0.79 -5.80
N ALA A 72 -0.15 0.79 -5.61
CA ALA A 72 -0.82 1.68 -4.66
C ALA A 72 -0.43 1.34 -3.21
N GLN A 73 -0.45 0.05 -2.86
CA GLN A 73 -0.02 -0.44 -1.55
C GLN A 73 1.45 -0.08 -1.29
N LYS A 74 2.34 -0.32 -2.26
CA LYS A 74 3.75 0.09 -2.15
C LYS A 74 3.86 1.59 -1.85
N LEU A 75 3.25 2.44 -2.66
CA LEU A 75 3.32 3.89 -2.46
C LEU A 75 2.75 4.34 -1.11
N GLN A 76 1.69 3.68 -0.63
CA GLN A 76 1.12 3.97 0.69
C GLN A 76 2.04 3.53 1.82
N ALA A 77 2.62 2.34 1.75
CA ALA A 77 3.61 1.86 2.73
C ALA A 77 4.84 2.80 2.79
N ARG A 78 5.29 3.29 1.62
CA ARG A 78 6.37 4.29 1.56
C ARG A 78 5.98 5.61 2.23
N ALA A 79 4.72 6.03 2.11
CA ALA A 79 4.24 7.24 2.78
C ALA A 79 4.20 7.05 4.31
N LEU A 80 3.75 5.87 4.78
CA LEU A 80 3.76 5.50 6.20
C LEU A 80 5.18 5.50 6.76
N ALA A 81 6.12 4.81 6.11
CA ALA A 81 7.53 4.78 6.48
C ALA A 81 8.15 6.17 6.62
N ARG A 82 7.87 7.07 5.67
CA ARG A 82 8.34 8.47 5.72
C ARG A 82 7.68 9.24 6.85
N SER A 83 6.39 9.02 7.11
CA SER A 83 5.67 9.74 8.16
C SER A 83 6.25 9.44 9.55
N THR A 84 6.64 8.19 9.79
CA THR A 84 7.34 7.76 11.01
C THR A 84 8.66 8.50 11.19
N TYR A 85 9.42 8.72 10.12
CA TYR A 85 10.69 9.43 10.17
C TYR A 85 10.54 10.96 10.30
N THR A 86 9.56 11.56 9.62
CA THR A 86 9.39 13.03 9.57
C THR A 86 8.69 13.58 10.82
N GLY A 87 7.98 12.73 11.57
CA GLY A 87 7.40 13.07 12.88
C GLY A 87 8.45 13.52 13.91
N SER A 88 9.70 13.08 13.77
CA SER A 88 10.76 13.44 14.73
C SER A 88 11.36 14.85 14.54
N ASN A 89 11.10 15.54 13.42
CA ASN A 89 11.76 16.82 13.07
C ASN A 89 10.80 17.97 12.71
N ASN A 90 9.48 17.75 12.76
CA ASN A 90 8.49 18.77 12.37
C ASN A 90 7.55 19.19 13.52
N GLU A 91 7.96 18.95 14.76
CA GLU A 91 7.20 19.31 15.96
C GLU A 91 7.60 20.69 16.49
N THR A 92 6.79 21.71 16.20
CA THR A 92 6.66 22.88 17.07
C THR A 92 5.18 23.22 17.16
N GLY A 93 4.54 22.62 18.15
CA GLY A 93 3.19 22.94 18.59
C GLY A 93 3.14 22.68 20.09
N LEU A 94 3.14 23.75 20.89
CA LEU A 94 2.79 23.68 22.30
C LEU A 94 1.37 23.10 22.41
N ASP A 95 1.17 22.21 23.38
CA ASP A 95 -0.07 21.49 23.74
C ASP A 95 -0.42 20.21 22.94
N GLY A 96 0.15 19.09 23.41
CA GLY A 96 -0.56 17.81 23.61
C GLY A 96 -1.24 17.13 22.41
N MET A 97 -0.56 16.13 21.83
CA MET A 97 -1.12 15.09 20.95
C MET A 97 -1.70 15.57 19.62
N THR A 98 -0.83 16.07 18.73
CA THR A 98 -1.16 16.14 17.30
C THR A 98 -0.92 14.78 16.66
N VAL A 99 -1.98 13.97 16.50
CA VAL A 99 -1.93 12.79 15.62
C VAL A 99 -2.04 13.29 14.18
N THR A 100 -0.92 13.38 13.48
CA THR A 100 -0.89 13.75 12.06
C THR A 100 -1.43 12.61 11.22
N VAL A 101 -2.75 12.53 11.04
CA VAL A 101 -3.37 11.60 10.10
C VAL A 101 -3.10 12.12 8.69
N PHE A 102 -2.03 11.66 8.06
CA PHE A 102 -1.76 12.03 6.67
C PHE A 102 -2.83 11.41 5.77
N PRO A 103 -3.66 12.21 5.07
CA PRO A 103 -4.67 11.66 4.17
C PRO A 103 -3.97 10.88 3.07
N MET A 104 -4.52 9.71 2.71
CA MET A 104 -3.99 8.88 1.62
C MET A 104 -3.75 9.71 0.35
N ASP A 105 -2.55 9.56 -0.24
CA ASP A 105 -2.06 10.39 -1.33
C ASP A 105 -2.97 10.30 -2.57
N TRP A 106 -3.09 11.41 -3.32
CA TRP A 106 -3.95 11.46 -4.49
C TRP A 106 -3.54 10.45 -5.58
N THR A 107 -2.25 10.19 -5.73
CA THR A 107 -1.72 9.18 -6.64
C THR A 107 -2.20 7.78 -6.25
N VAL A 108 -2.12 7.44 -4.95
CA VAL A 108 -2.63 6.17 -4.41
C VAL A 108 -4.13 6.04 -4.67
N LYS A 109 -4.90 7.08 -4.37
CA LYS A 109 -6.35 7.13 -4.64
C LYS A 109 -6.68 6.92 -6.12
N ASN A 110 -5.94 7.54 -7.03
CA ASN A 110 -6.15 7.41 -8.47
C ASN A 110 -5.78 6.01 -9.00
N LEU A 111 -4.82 5.33 -8.38
CA LEU A 111 -4.46 3.94 -8.70
C LEU A 111 -5.55 2.97 -8.22
N LEU A 112 -6.09 3.17 -7.01
CA LEU A 112 -7.16 2.33 -6.45
C LEU A 112 -8.50 2.59 -7.15
N ARG A 113 -8.80 3.85 -7.47
CA ARG A 113 -10.07 4.32 -8.06
C ARG A 113 -9.84 5.22 -9.27
N PRO A 114 -9.38 4.66 -10.40
CA PRO A 114 -9.19 5.47 -11.60
C PRO A 114 -10.53 6.01 -12.10
N ARG A 115 -10.57 7.29 -12.51
CA ARG A 115 -11.79 7.97 -13.00
C ARG A 115 -12.50 7.20 -14.12
N ARG A 116 -11.74 6.50 -14.97
CA ARG A 116 -12.28 5.65 -16.04
C ARG A 116 -13.10 4.46 -15.50
N ALA A 117 -12.68 3.82 -14.40
CA ALA A 117 -13.43 2.74 -13.78
C ALA A 117 -14.75 3.25 -13.17
N MET A 118 -14.74 4.47 -12.62
CA MET A 118 -15.94 5.09 -12.05
C MET A 118 -17.00 5.47 -13.09
N ARG A 119 -16.61 5.65 -14.35
CA ARG A 119 -17.52 6.05 -15.44
C ARG A 119 -18.30 4.87 -16.04
N TYR A 120 -17.95 3.62 -15.71
CA TYR A 120 -18.65 2.43 -16.14
C TYR A 120 -19.40 1.72 -15.01
N PRO A 121 -20.48 2.29 -14.45
CA PRO A 121 -21.57 1.50 -13.95
C PRO A 121 -22.57 1.30 -15.11
N ARG A 122 -22.52 0.15 -15.78
CA ARG A 122 -23.62 -0.32 -16.62
C ARG A 122 -24.20 -1.56 -15.98
#